data_AF-A0A212FFT7-F1
#
_entry.id   AF-A0A212FFT7-F1
#
_cell.length_a   1.000
_cell.length_b   1.000
_cell.length_c   1.000
_cell.angle_alpha   90.00
_cell.angle_beta   90.00
_cell.angle_gamma   90.00
#
_symmetry.space_group_name_H-M   'P 1'
#
loop_
_entity.id
_entity.type
_entity.pdbx_description
1 polymer ?
#
loop_
_entity_poly.entity_id
_entity_poly.type
_entity_poly.pdbx_seq_one_letter_code
_entity_poly.pdbx_strand_id
1 'polypeptide(L)'
;MNKGDCFILDVDHQILVYVGDGSKSVERMKAITVANQIRDQDHSGRGSIEIIDPYSNEGDVNKFFTALGSGDQDSVSDAEDGGDDEVNNLTDKRDTS
;
A
#
# COMPACT_ATOMS: atom_id res chain seq x y z
N MET A 1 3.07 -9.26 7.03
CA MET A 1 2.64 -7.86 6.80
C MET A 1 3.20 -7.05 7.96
N ASN A 2 3.67 -5.83 7.74
CA ASN A 2 4.23 -5.00 8.81
C ASN A 2 3.57 -3.60 8.81
N LYS A 3 3.67 -2.86 9.91
CA LYS A 3 3.08 -1.51 10.03
C LYS A 3 3.95 -0.41 9.39
N GLY A 4 5.15 -0.71 8.91
CA GLY A 4 6.03 0.25 8.23
C GLY A 4 5.66 0.49 6.77
N ASP A 5 4.99 -0.49 6.14
CA ASP A 5 4.74 -0.48 4.70
C ASP A 5 3.28 -0.23 4.32
N CYS A 6 3.06 -0.03 3.03
CA CYS A 6 1.75 -0.05 2.40
C CYS A 6 1.58 -1.31 1.54
N PHE A 7 0.41 -1.94 1.61
CA PHE A 7 0.08 -3.16 0.87
C PHE A 7 -1.10 -2.91 -0.06
N ILE A 8 -1.04 -3.47 -1.27
CA ILE A 8 -2.12 -3.36 -2.26
C ILE A 8 -2.64 -4.76 -2.52
N LEU A 9 -3.94 -4.95 -2.34
CA LEU A 9 -4.64 -6.18 -2.61
C LEU A 9 -5.64 -5.94 -3.75
N ASP A 10 -5.43 -6.63 -4.86
CA ASP A 10 -6.34 -6.61 -6.01
C ASP A 10 -7.33 -7.78 -5.92
N VAL A 11 -8.62 -7.46 -5.83
CA VAL A 11 -9.72 -8.40 -5.61
C VAL A 11 -10.83 -8.13 -6.62
N ASP A 12 -10.76 -8.83 -7.75
CA ASP A 12 -11.72 -8.79 -8.87
C ASP A 12 -12.02 -7.41 -9.43
N HIS A 13 -12.84 -6.58 -8.78
CA HIS A 13 -13.20 -5.22 -9.22
C HIS A 13 -12.95 -4.18 -8.12
N GLN A 14 -12.14 -4.56 -7.13
CA GLN A 14 -11.84 -3.75 -5.97
C GLN A 14 -10.36 -3.87 -5.62
N ILE A 15 -9.72 -2.72 -5.43
CA ILE A 15 -8.32 -2.61 -5.03
C ILE A 15 -8.32 -2.04 -3.61
N LEU A 16 -7.84 -2.81 -2.66
CA LEU A 16 -7.71 -2.40 -1.27
C LEU A 16 -6.26 -1.98 -0.99
N VAL A 17 -6.06 -0.79 -0.45
CA VAL A 17 -4.75 -0.27 -0.07
C VAL A 17 -4.68 -0.20 1.44
N TYR A 18 -3.97 -1.15 2.05
CA TYR A 18 -3.69 -1.11 3.48
C TYR A 18 -2.47 -0.22 3.75
N VAL A 19 -2.62 0.74 4.64
CA VAL A 19 -1.56 1.69 5.03
C VAL A 19 -1.16 1.40 6.47
N GLY A 20 0.06 0.89 6.66
CA GLY A 20 0.62 0.68 7.99
C GLY A 20 0.81 2.00 8.74
N ASP A 21 0.65 1.97 10.07
CA ASP A 21 0.73 3.16 10.92
C ASP A 21 2.10 3.86 10.88
N GLY A 22 3.18 3.10 10.76
CA GLY A 22 4.54 3.59 10.62
C GLY A 22 4.93 4.03 9.21
N SER A 23 4.03 3.91 8.22
CA SER A 23 4.35 4.26 6.83
C SER A 23 4.57 5.76 6.62
N LYS A 24 5.59 6.08 5.82
CA LYS A 24 5.96 7.45 5.46
C LYS A 24 5.02 7.99 4.38
N SER A 25 4.84 9.31 4.34
CA SER A 25 4.00 9.98 3.34
C SER A 25 4.38 9.64 1.89
N VAL A 26 5.66 9.36 1.64
CA VAL A 26 6.16 8.96 0.31
C VAL A 26 5.69 7.56 -0.07
N GLU A 27 5.72 6.59 0.84
CA GLU A 27 5.22 5.22 0.61
C GLU A 27 3.72 5.23 0.36
N ARG A 28 2.97 6.02 1.14
CA ARG A 28 1.53 6.21 0.93
C ARG A 28 1.21 6.74 -0.47
N MET A 29 1.95 7.76 -0.92
CA MET A 29 1.77 8.33 -2.26
C MET A 29 2.14 7.34 -3.37
N LYS A 30 3.21 6.55 -3.18
CA LYS A 30 3.58 5.48 -4.10
C LYS A 30 2.48 4.41 -4.17
N ALA A 31 1.95 3.98 -3.04
CA ALA A 31 0.89 2.97 -2.98
C ALA A 31 -0.38 3.43 -3.70
N ILE A 32 -0.82 4.68 -3.47
CA ILE A 32 -1.95 5.27 -4.19
C ILE A 32 -1.68 5.33 -5.70
N THR A 33 -0.46 5.69 -6.10
CA THR A 33 -0.06 5.75 -7.51
C THR A 33 -0.17 4.37 -8.16
N VAL A 34 0.38 3.35 -7.51
CA VAL A 34 0.34 1.95 -7.99
C VAL A 34 -1.11 1.44 -8.03
N ALA A 35 -1.93 1.73 -7.03
CA ALA A 35 -3.34 1.33 -7.03
C ALA A 35 -4.13 1.94 -8.20
N ASN A 36 -3.89 3.22 -8.51
CA ASN A 36 -4.49 3.85 -9.70
C ASN A 36 -4.00 3.20 -11.01
N GLN A 37 -2.71 2.88 -11.09
CA GLN A 37 -2.14 2.19 -12.24
C GLN A 37 -2.77 0.82 -12.47
N ILE A 38 -2.96 0.03 -11.41
CA ILE A 38 -3.62 -1.28 -11.48
C ILE A 38 -5.08 -1.11 -11.94
N ARG A 39 -5.82 -0.18 -11.33
CA ARG A 39 -7.22 0.11 -11.74
C ARG A 39 -7.32 0.42 -13.23
N ASP A 40 -6.45 1.28 -13.73
CA ASP A 40 -6.56 1.81 -15.08
C ASP A 40 -6.09 0.79 -16.13
N GLN A 41 -5.05 0.00 -15.82
CA GLN A 41 -4.47 -0.97 -16.75
C GLN A 41 -5.17 -2.33 -16.70
N ASP A 42 -5.39 -2.88 -15.52
CA ASP A 42 -5.83 -4.27 -15.35
C ASP A 42 -7.36 -4.35 -15.28
N HIS A 43 -8.01 -3.29 -14.76
CA HIS A 43 -9.47 -3.22 -14.59
C HIS A 43 -10.16 -2.32 -15.62
N SER A 44 -9.43 -1.87 -16.66
CA SER A 44 -9.95 -0.93 -17.67
C SER A 44 -10.59 0.33 -17.06
N GLY A 45 -10.11 0.78 -15.89
CA GLY A 45 -10.63 1.92 -15.15
C GLY A 45 -11.95 1.69 -14.41
N ARG A 46 -12.45 0.44 -14.34
CA ARG A 46 -13.77 0.12 -13.74
C ARG A 46 -13.71 -0.36 -12.29
N GLY A 47 -12.52 -0.59 -11.75
CA GLY A 47 -12.33 -0.99 -10.35
C GLY A 47 -12.49 0.16 -9.37
N SER A 48 -12.91 -0.13 -8.14
CA SER A 48 -12.90 0.83 -7.02
C SER A 48 -11.60 0.73 -6.22
N ILE A 49 -11.07 1.85 -5.74
CA ILE A 49 -9.90 1.87 -4.84
C ILE A 49 -10.37 2.29 -3.46
N GLU A 50 -10.03 1.51 -2.44
CA GLU A 50 -10.36 1.78 -1.05
C GLU A 50 -9.08 1.83 -0.22
N ILE A 51 -8.89 2.92 0.52
CA ILE A 51 -7.71 3.13 1.35
C ILE A 51 -8.11 2.79 2.79
N ILE A 52 -7.34 1.91 3.40
CA ILE A 52 -7.55 1.37 4.75
C ILE A 52 -6.33 1.78 5.56
N ASP A 53 -6.47 2.88 6.26
CA ASP A 53 -5.44 3.48 7.09
C ASP A 53 -5.67 3.19 8.59
N PRO A 54 -4.76 3.57 9.49
CA PRO A 54 -4.90 3.31 10.93
C PRO A 54 -6.13 3.95 11.58
N TYR A 55 -6.78 4.90 10.91
CA TYR A 55 -7.96 5.61 11.40
C TYR A 55 -9.26 5.06 10.79
N SER A 56 -9.16 4.09 9.89
CA SER A 56 -10.29 3.43 9.26
C SER A 56 -11.04 2.56 10.28
N ASN A 57 -12.33 2.34 10.04
CA ASN A 57 -13.15 1.57 11.00
C ASN A 57 -12.79 0.08 10.95
N GLU A 58 -13.13 -0.66 12.01
CA GLU A 58 -12.86 -2.11 12.11
C GLU A 58 -13.47 -2.92 10.96
N GLY A 59 -14.59 -2.47 10.38
CA GLY A 59 -15.23 -3.11 9.24
C GLY A 59 -14.35 -3.06 7.98
N ASP A 60 -13.75 -1.92 7.69
CA ASP A 60 -12.85 -1.74 6.55
C ASP A 60 -11.58 -2.57 6.74
N VAL A 61 -11.01 -2.56 7.95
CA VAL A 61 -9.84 -3.36 8.28
C VAL A 61 -10.14 -4.85 8.14
N ASN A 62 -11.26 -5.34 8.69
CA ASN A 62 -11.66 -6.74 8.60
C ASN A 62 -11.90 -7.16 7.15
N LYS A 63 -12.49 -6.28 6.33
CA LYS A 63 -12.68 -6.52 4.90
C LYS A 63 -11.37 -6.80 4.18
N PHE A 64 -10.29 -6.09 4.50
CA PHE A 64 -8.96 -6.36 3.95
C PHE A 64 -8.47 -7.77 4.28
N PHE A 65 -8.45 -8.13 5.57
CA PHE A 65 -7.96 -9.45 6.00
C PHE A 65 -8.85 -10.61 5.55
N THR A 66 -10.16 -10.37 5.48
CA THR A 66 -11.11 -11.31 4.88
C THR A 66 -10.78 -11.56 3.41
N ALA A 67 -10.54 -10.50 2.64
CA ALA A 67 -10.16 -10.61 1.23
C ALA A 67 -8.78 -11.26 1.05
N LEU A 68 -7.84 -11.03 1.98
CA LEU A 68 -6.53 -11.68 2.02
C LEU A 68 -6.64 -13.20 2.30
N GLY A 69 -7.76 -13.64 2.89
CA GLY A 69 -8.07 -15.05 3.17
C GLY A 69 -7.53 -15.57 4.51
N SER A 70 -6.74 -14.78 5.23
CA SER A 70 -6.30 -15.06 6.61
C SER A 70 -5.61 -13.83 7.23
N GLY A 71 -5.49 -13.82 8.56
CA GLY A 71 -4.82 -12.76 9.33
C GLY A 71 -5.78 -11.81 10.04
N ASP A 72 -5.21 -10.94 10.86
CA ASP A 72 -5.90 -9.91 11.62
C ASP A 72 -4.92 -8.75 11.87
N GLN A 73 -5.48 -7.58 12.23
CA GLN A 73 -4.68 -6.39 12.48
C GLN A 73 -3.68 -6.58 13.63
N ASP A 74 -4.01 -7.40 14.62
CA ASP A 74 -3.17 -7.65 15.80
C ASP A 74 -1.96 -8.53 15.47
N SER A 75 -2.04 -9.32 14.40
CA SER A 75 -0.96 -10.17 13.88
C SER A 75 0.01 -9.40 12.96
N VAL A 76 -0.25 -8.13 12.67
CA VAL A 76 0.66 -7.30 11.86
C VAL A 76 1.83 -6.83 12.71
N SER A 77 3.04 -7.25 12.32
CA SER A 77 4.29 -6.91 13.00
C SER A 77 4.56 -5.40 12.95
N ASP A 78 5.27 -4.86 13.95
CA ASP A 78 5.63 -3.44 13.97
C ASP A 78 6.63 -3.08 12.86
N ALA A 79 6.75 -1.77 12.59
CA ALA A 79 7.53 -1.24 11.48
C ALA A 79 9.04 -1.57 11.56
N GLU A 80 9.58 -1.81 12.75
CA GLU A 80 11.00 -2.13 12.97
C GLU A 80 11.43 -3.49 12.37
N ASP A 81 10.48 -4.38 12.06
CA ASP A 81 10.74 -5.69 11.46
C ASP A 81 10.68 -5.66 9.92
N GLY A 82 10.25 -4.52 9.33
CA GLY A 82 10.30 -4.25 7.89
C GLY A 82 11.63 -3.59 7.54
N GLY A 83 12.48 -4.27 6.76
CA GLY A 83 13.77 -3.72 6.36
C GLY A 83 13.61 -2.36 5.68
N ASP A 84 14.39 -1.38 6.11
CA ASP A 84 14.40 -0.03 5.52
C ASP A 84 14.65 -0.11 4.01
N ASP A 85 13.63 0.19 3.21
CA ASP A 85 13.78 0.44 1.78
C ASP A 85 14.61 1.72 1.59
N GLU A 86 15.95 1.56 1.57
CA GLU A 86 16.93 2.56 1.17
C GLU A 86 16.56 3.13 -0.20
N VAL A 87 16.02 4.36 -0.20
CA VAL A 87 15.79 5.16 -1.39
C VAL A 87 17.14 5.57 -2.00
N ASN A 88 17.60 4.79 -2.97
CA ASN A 88 18.88 5.01 -3.64
C ASN A 88 18.81 6.25 -4.56
N ASN A 89 19.19 7.41 -4.03
CA ASN A 89 19.27 8.67 -4.75
C ASN A 89 20.70 8.84 -5.29
N LEU A 90 21.01 8.27 -6.46
CA LEU A 90 22.30 8.44 -7.13
C LEU A 90 22.13 9.07 -8.52
N THR A 91 22.27 10.40 -8.53
CA THR A 91 22.95 11.24 -9.54
C THR A 91 23.09 10.69 -10.96
N ASP A 92 22.38 11.29 -11.91
CA ASP A 92 22.91 11.47 -13.27
C ASP A 92 23.23 12.96 -13.51
N LYS A 93 24.45 13.18 -13.97
CA LYS A 93 25.16 14.46 -13.92
C LYS A 93 24.65 15.38 -15.03
N ARG A 94 24.54 16.66 -14.69
CA ARG A 94 24.50 17.75 -15.66
C ARG A 94 25.87 17.81 -16.35
N ASP A 95 26.00 17.16 -17.49
CA ASP A 95 27.06 17.46 -18.44
C ASP A 95 26.49 18.40 -19.51
N THR A 96 26.66 19.70 -19.24
CA THR A 96 26.63 20.74 -20.27
C THR A 96 27.85 20.57 -21.17
N SER A 97 27.63 20.45 -22.47
CA SER A 97 28.61 20.79 -23.52
C SER A 97 27.97 21.76 -24.49
#